data_AF-A0A668RJ69-F1
#
_entry.id   AF-A0A668RJ69-F1
#
_cell.length_a   1.000
_cell.length_b   1.000
_cell.length_c   1.000
_cell.angle_alpha   90.00
_cell.angle_beta   90.00
_cell.angle_gamma   90.00
#
_symmetry.space_group_name_H-M   'P 1'
#
loop_
_entity.id
_entity.type
_entity.pdbx_description
1 polymer ?
#
loop_
_entity_poly.entity_id
_entity_poly.type
_entity_poly.pdbx_seq_one_letter_code
_entity_poly.pdbx_strand_id
1 'polypeptide(L)'
;GEKTPGKELLNTLEDLTDDEFEGFKWRLQQGEVLASRPTIKKSRLQTAKRRDTVDLMVHTYTLPGAVEVTRKVLERICRNDLLELWLELWLSWRRNSGNA
;
A
#
# COMPACT_ATOMS: atom_id res chain seq x y z
N GLY A 1 -24.69 8.78 12.14
CA GLY A 1 -23.64 7.91 12.70
C GLY A 1 -22.31 8.54 12.38
N GLU A 2 -21.49 8.82 13.39
CA GLU A 2 -20.20 9.48 13.22
C GLU A 2 -19.24 8.59 12.43
N LYS A 3 -18.76 9.10 11.29
CA LYS A 3 -17.64 8.50 10.56
C LYS A 3 -16.36 8.86 11.29
N THR A 4 -15.76 7.91 11.98
CA THR A 4 -14.46 8.11 12.59
C THR A 4 -13.37 7.83 11.54
N PRO A 5 -12.42 8.75 11.31
CA PRO A 5 -11.44 8.59 10.24
C PRO A 5 -10.59 7.32 10.36
N GLY A 6 -10.40 6.80 11.58
CA GLY A 6 -9.70 5.53 11.80
C GLY A 6 -10.48 4.31 11.32
N LYS A 7 -11.82 4.33 11.42
CA LYS A 7 -12.68 3.26 10.91
C LYS A 7 -12.74 3.26 9.39
N GLU A 8 -12.83 4.43 8.78
CA GLU A 8 -12.81 4.59 7.31
C GLU A 8 -11.46 4.14 6.72
N LEU A 9 -10.34 4.44 7.40
CA LEU A 9 -9.02 3.93 7.04
C LEU A 9 -8.96 2.40 7.06
N LEU A 10 -9.49 1.78 8.12
CA LEU A 10 -9.52 0.34 8.23
C LEU A 10 -10.37 -0.30 7.12
N ASN A 11 -11.59 0.19 6.91
CA ASN A 11 -12.47 -0.29 5.85
C ASN A 11 -11.77 -0.23 4.48
N THR A 12 -11.10 0.90 4.20
CA THR A 12 -10.34 1.07 2.95
C THR A 12 -9.24 0.01 2.78
N LEU A 13 -8.53 -0.35 3.87
CA LEU A 13 -7.52 -1.42 3.81
C LEU A 13 -8.13 -2.82 3.76
N GLU A 14 -9.34 -3.02 4.32
CA GLU A 14 -10.12 -4.26 4.23
C GLU A 14 -10.63 -4.51 2.81
N ASP A 15 -10.88 -3.46 2.02
CA ASP A 15 -11.28 -3.57 0.61
C ASP A 15 -10.12 -3.89 -0.35
N LEU A 16 -8.87 -3.74 0.09
CA LEU A 16 -7.70 -4.14 -0.71
C LEU A 16 -7.56 -5.65 -0.76
N THR A 17 -7.24 -6.20 -1.93
CA THR A 17 -6.74 -7.57 -2.06
C THR A 17 -5.45 -7.77 -1.28
N ASP A 18 -5.05 -9.01 -1.04
CA ASP A 18 -3.83 -9.29 -0.28
C ASP A 18 -2.57 -8.79 -1.01
N ASP A 19 -2.52 -8.88 -2.35
CA ASP A 19 -1.41 -8.35 -3.15
C ASP A 19 -1.34 -6.82 -3.12
N GLU A 20 -2.49 -6.14 -3.22
CA GLU A 20 -2.57 -4.68 -3.07
C GLU A 20 -2.17 -4.24 -1.65
N PHE A 21 -2.54 -5.01 -0.63
CA PHE A 21 -2.17 -4.73 0.74
C PHE A 21 -0.67 -4.96 0.99
N GLU A 22 -0.05 -5.99 0.40
CA GLU A 22 1.41 -6.15 0.42
C GLU A 22 2.11 -5.00 -0.32
N GLY A 23 1.59 -4.58 -1.47
CA GLY A 23 2.05 -3.40 -2.20
C GLY A 23 1.94 -2.12 -1.36
N PHE A 24 0.84 -1.95 -0.62
CA PHE A 24 0.61 -0.85 0.29
C PHE A 24 1.69 -0.82 1.40
N LYS A 25 1.93 -1.96 2.06
CA LYS A 25 2.97 -2.08 3.09
C LYS A 25 4.37 -1.84 2.54
N TRP A 26 4.66 -2.29 1.32
CA TRP A 26 5.92 -2.00 0.65
C TRP A 26 6.12 -0.49 0.45
N ARG A 27 5.09 0.21 -0.03
CA ARG A 27 5.14 1.66 -0.27
C ARG A 27 5.29 2.49 1.02
N LEU A 28 4.72 2.05 2.14
CA LEU A 28 4.92 2.68 3.45
C LEU A 28 6.38 2.67 3.95
N GLN A 29 7.20 1.79 3.38
CA GLN A 29 8.64 1.73 3.66
C GLN A 29 9.44 2.70 2.79
N GLN A 30 8.85 3.23 1.71
CA GLN A 30 9.51 4.09 0.74
C GLN A 30 9.31 5.56 1.09
N GLY A 31 10.37 6.23 1.52
CA GLY A 31 10.33 7.63 1.96
C GLY A 31 9.86 8.62 0.87
N GLU A 32 10.05 8.28 -0.41
CA GLU A 32 9.63 9.10 -1.55
C GLU A 32 8.10 9.26 -1.67
N VAL A 33 7.32 8.33 -1.11
CA VAL A 33 5.84 8.42 -1.10
C VAL A 33 5.36 9.37 0.00
N LEU A 34 6.20 9.56 1.02
CA LEU A 34 5.82 10.12 2.31
C LEU A 34 6.12 11.61 2.45
N ALA A 35 6.61 12.28 1.39
CA ALA A 35 6.89 13.71 1.36
C ALA A 35 7.64 14.20 2.62
N SER A 36 8.77 13.54 2.93
CA SER A 36 9.62 13.80 4.11
C SER A 36 9.06 13.34 5.46
N ARG A 37 7.98 12.55 5.50
CA ARG A 37 7.51 11.90 6.73
C ARG A 37 8.33 10.63 7.05
N PRO A 38 8.43 10.26 8.34
CA PRO A 38 9.21 9.09 8.77
C PRO A 38 8.66 7.81 8.16
N THR A 39 9.54 6.97 7.59
CA THR A 39 9.14 5.65 7.08
C THR A 39 8.80 4.70 8.21
N ILE A 40 7.86 3.78 7.96
CA ILE A 40 7.57 2.70 8.91
C ILE A 40 8.53 1.55 8.60
N LYS A 41 9.26 1.07 9.62
CA LYS A 41 10.25 0.00 9.47
C LYS A 41 9.63 -1.28 8.91
N LYS A 42 10.30 -1.91 7.95
CA LYS A 42 9.93 -3.20 7.33
C LYS A 42 9.56 -4.28 8.35
N SER A 43 10.33 -4.41 9.43
CA SER A 43 10.10 -5.42 10.47
C SER A 43 8.75 -5.26 11.18
N ARG A 44 8.21 -4.03 11.28
CA ARG A 44 6.89 -3.78 11.87
C ARG A 44 5.75 -4.08 10.89
N LEU A 45 6.02 -4.03 9.59
CA LEU A 45 5.00 -4.19 8.55
C LEU A 45 4.92 -5.63 8.01
N GLN A 46 6.01 -6.40 8.02
CA GLN A 46 6.01 -7.74 7.42
C GLN A 46 4.88 -8.64 7.92
N THR A 47 4.59 -8.63 9.23
CA THR A 47 3.54 -9.45 9.84
C THR A 47 2.31 -8.65 10.27
N ALA A 48 2.28 -7.34 9.99
CA ALA A 48 1.16 -6.49 10.40
C ALA A 48 -0.10 -6.84 9.62
N LYS A 49 -1.20 -7.03 10.37
CA LYS A 49 -2.54 -7.12 9.80
C LYS A 49 -3.06 -5.72 9.47
N ARG A 50 -4.14 -5.64 8.70
CA ARG A 50 -4.78 -4.37 8.29
C ARG A 50 -5.03 -3.41 9.47
N ARG A 51 -5.54 -3.92 10.60
CA ARG A 51 -5.72 -3.14 11.85
C ARG A 51 -4.40 -2.64 12.44
N ASP A 52 -3.42 -3.53 12.60
CA ASP A 52 -2.10 -3.17 13.12
C ASP A 52 -1.43 -2.09 12.24
N THR A 53 -1.61 -2.17 10.92
CA THR A 53 -1.13 -1.16 9.97
C THR A 53 -1.81 0.19 10.19
N VAL A 54 -3.13 0.25 10.40
CA VAL A 54 -3.82 1.51 10.73
C VAL A 54 -3.28 2.10 12.02
N ASP A 55 -3.12 1.28 13.07
CA ASP A 55 -2.59 1.75 14.36
C ASP A 55 -1.15 2.27 14.23
N LEU A 56 -0.30 1.58 13.47
CA LEU A 56 1.06 2.01 13.16
C LEU A 56 1.07 3.34 12.40
N MET A 57 0.18 3.52 11.43
CA MET A 57 0.08 4.76 10.65
C MET A 57 -0.41 5.93 11.50
N VAL A 58 -1.44 5.73 12.33
CA VAL A 58 -1.95 6.76 13.23
C VAL A 58 -0.90 7.13 14.28
N HIS A 59 -0.18 6.16 14.82
CA HIS A 59 0.91 6.41 15.76
C HIS A 59 2.08 7.19 15.12
N THR A 60 2.41 6.89 13.87
CA THR A 60 3.57 7.50 13.18
C THR A 60 3.24 8.87 12.58
N TYR A 61 2.04 9.05 12.05
CA TYR A 61 1.67 10.22 11.24
C TYR A 61 0.56 11.07 11.84
N THR A 62 -0.02 10.69 12.99
CA THR A 62 -1.32 11.17 13.49
C THR A 62 -2.48 10.77 12.58
N LEU A 63 -3.73 10.90 13.06
CA LEU A 63 -4.90 10.48 12.29
C LEU A 63 -5.05 11.24 10.94
N PRO A 64 -4.95 12.59 10.89
CA PRO A 64 -5.00 13.32 9.61
C PRO A 64 -3.85 12.92 8.68
N GLY A 65 -2.66 12.71 9.23
CA GLY A 65 -1.50 12.33 8.44
C GLY A 65 -1.61 10.90 7.88
N ALA A 66 -2.18 9.97 8.64
CA ALA A 66 -2.46 8.62 8.20
C ALA A 66 -3.42 8.61 7.00
N VAL A 67 -4.49 9.42 7.05
CA VAL A 67 -5.43 9.58 5.92
C VAL A 67 -4.71 10.08 4.66
N GLU A 68 -3.88 11.10 4.79
CA GLU A 68 -3.14 11.66 3.65
C GLU A 68 -2.13 10.66 3.06
N VAL A 69 -1.42 9.93 3.91
CA VAL A 69 -0.46 8.89 3.48
C VAL A 69 -1.20 7.75 2.78
N THR A 70 -2.31 7.26 3.35
CA THR A 70 -3.12 6.21 2.72
C THR A 70 -3.53 6.61 1.32
N ARG A 71 -4.08 7.82 1.14
CA ARG A 71 -4.46 8.32 -0.19
C ARG A 71 -3.29 8.28 -1.19
N LYS A 72 -2.12 8.82 -0.80
CA LYS A 72 -0.93 8.86 -1.68
C LYS A 72 -0.40 7.47 -2.01
N VAL A 73 -0.46 6.53 -1.07
CA VAL A 73 -0.03 5.15 -1.30
C VAL A 73 -1.01 4.45 -2.24
N LEU A 74 -2.31 4.61 -2.01
CA LEU A 74 -3.37 4.05 -2.87
C LEU A 74 -3.21 4.53 -4.32
N GLU A 75 -3.00 5.84 -4.54
CA GLU A 75 -2.72 6.40 -5.87
C GLU A 75 -1.49 5.76 -6.56
N ARG A 76 -0.51 5.27 -5.79
CA ARG A 76 0.68 4.60 -6.34
C ARG A 76 0.49 3.11 -6.58
N ILE A 77 -0.33 2.42 -5.77
CA ILE A 77 -0.61 0.98 -5.98
C ILE A 77 -1.71 0.74 -7.00
N CYS A 78 -2.69 1.65 -7.14
CA CYS A 78 -3.65 1.66 -8.26
C CYS A 78 -3.00 2.06 -9.61
N ARG A 79 -1.68 2.23 -9.64
CA ARG A 79 -0.86 2.28 -10.87
C ARG A 79 0.13 1.11 -10.94
N ASN A 80 0.24 0.30 -9.87
CA ASN A 80 0.97 -0.96 -9.89
C ASN A 80 0.16 -2.04 -10.60
N ASP A 81 -1.17 -2.00 -10.58
CA ASP A 81 -2.05 -2.83 -11.43
C ASP A 81 -1.65 -2.77 -12.92
N LEU A 82 -1.35 -1.57 -13.43
CA LEU A 82 -0.86 -1.36 -14.79
C LEU A 82 0.55 -1.94 -14.98
N LEU A 83 1.41 -1.87 -13.97
CA LEU A 83 2.74 -2.48 -14.00
C LEU A 83 2.67 -4.00 -13.89
N GLU A 84 1.76 -4.54 -13.10
CA GLU A 84 1.51 -5.97 -12.93
C GLU A 84 0.92 -6.55 -14.20
N LEU A 85 -0.08 -5.89 -14.79
CA LEU A 85 -0.58 -6.23 -16.13
C LEU A 85 0.55 -6.18 -17.16
N TRP A 86 1.42 -5.16 -17.13
CA TRP A 86 2.58 -5.10 -18.02
C TRP A 86 3.60 -6.21 -17.75
N LEU A 87 3.84 -6.58 -16.50
CA LEU A 87 4.73 -7.66 -16.10
C LEU A 87 4.14 -9.01 -16.49
N GLU A 88 2.84 -9.24 -16.31
CA GLU A 88 2.12 -10.43 -16.74
C GLU A 88 2.13 -10.56 -18.27
N LEU A 89 1.86 -9.47 -18.99
CA LEU A 89 1.95 -9.43 -20.46
C LEU A 89 3.39 -9.66 -20.93
N TRP A 90 4.38 -9.06 -20.27
CA TRP A 90 5.80 -9.24 -20.60
C TRP A 90 6.30 -10.64 -20.26
N LEU A 91 5.89 -11.22 -19.13
CA LEU A 91 6.20 -12.60 -18.74
C LEU A 91 5.50 -13.59 -19.66
N SER A 92 4.25 -13.33 -20.04
CA SER A 92 3.47 -14.12 -21.00
C SER A 92 4.11 -14.06 -22.39
N TRP A 93 4.47 -12.86 -22.86
CA TRP A 93 5.23 -12.66 -24.08
C TRP A 93 6.58 -13.37 -24.03
N ARG A 94 7.35 -13.24 -22.94
CA ARG A 94 8.62 -13.95 -22.76
C ARG A 94 8.45 -15.48 -22.79
N ARG A 95 7.34 -15.99 -22.24
CA ARG A 95 7.04 -17.45 -22.18
C ARG A 95 6.55 -17.99 -23.53
N ASN A 96 5.81 -17.21 -24.31
CA ASN A 96 5.20 -17.61 -25.58
C ASN A 96 6.01 -17.24 -26.83
N SER A 97 6.86 -16.21 -26.76
CA SER A 97 7.57 -15.67 -27.93
C SER A 97 8.88 -16.39 -28.24
N GLY A 98 9.15 -17.50 -27.55
CA GLY A 98 10.26 -18.42 -27.84
C GLY A 98 11.48 -17.73 -28.44
N ASN A 99 12.11 -16.81 -27.72
CA ASN A 99 13.35 -16.16 -28.16
C ASN A 99 14.13 -15.75 -26.90
N ALA A 100 15.42 -16.04 -26.79
CA ALA A 100 16.36 -16.68 -27.71
C ALA A 100 17.49 -17.35 -26.90
#